data_AF-A0A9E5MCW7-F1
#
_entry.id   AF-A0A9E5MCW7-F1
#
_cell.length_a   1.000
_cell.length_b   1.000
_cell.length_c   1.000
_cell.angle_alpha   90.00
_cell.angle_beta   90.00
_cell.angle_gamma   90.00
#
_symmetry.space_group_name_H-M   'P 1'
#
loop_
_entity.id
_entity.type
_entity.pdbx_description
1 polymer ?
#
loop_
_entity_poly.entity_id
_entity_poly.type
_entity_poly.pdbx_seq_one_letter_code
_entity_poly.pdbx_strand_id
1 'polypeptide(L)'
;MALALSAGIGLLSVSAPAHAQAASGKTELYWFGQAGFKIKSPGGKTIVIDPWLTGGPKTPAPYKTDISALGKVDLLLVTHAHVDHIGDAP
;
A
#
# COMPACT_ATOMS: atom_id res chain seq x y z
N MET A 1 56.25 16.08 30.05
CA MET A 1 55.32 16.42 28.95
C MET A 1 55.36 15.24 27.99
N ALA A 2 54.47 14.26 28.17
CA ALA A 2 54.42 13.06 27.33
C ALA A 2 53.07 13.06 26.62
N LEU A 3 53.10 13.23 25.30
CA LEU A 3 51.93 13.24 24.43
C LEU A 3 51.62 11.78 24.05
N ALA A 4 50.55 11.22 24.60
CA ALA A 4 50.05 9.92 24.16
C ALA A 4 49.11 10.14 22.97
N LEU A 5 49.50 9.64 21.80
CA LEU A 5 48.70 9.69 20.57
C LEU A 5 47.85 8.41 20.51
N SER A 6 46.57 8.51 20.90
CA SER A 6 45.60 7.43 20.72
C SER A 6 45.03 7.47 19.30
N ALA A 7 45.48 6.54 18.45
CA ALA A 7 44.87 6.31 17.14
C ALA A 7 43.52 5.59 17.32
N GLY A 8 42.42 6.34 17.20
CA GLY A 8 41.08 5.78 17.20
C GLY A 8 40.78 5.08 15.87
N ILE A 9 40.69 3.75 15.87
CA ILE A 9 40.17 2.98 14.75
C ILE A 9 38.65 3.17 14.73
N GLY A 10 38.17 4.05 13.86
CA GLY A 10 36.74 4.19 13.60
C GLY A 10 36.26 3.01 12.76
N LEU A 11 35.43 2.13 13.34
CA LEU A 11 34.67 1.16 12.55
C LEU A 11 33.63 1.94 11.73
N LEU A 12 33.84 2.02 10.43
CA LEU A 12 32.82 2.44 9.47
C LEU A 12 31.80 1.30 9.35
N SER A 13 30.65 1.44 10.01
CA SER A 13 29.50 0.57 9.83
C SER A 13 28.88 0.83 8.46
N VAL A 14 29.17 -0.06 7.50
CA VAL A 14 28.52 -0.05 6.19
C VAL A 14 27.08 -0.54 6.37
N SER A 15 26.11 0.37 6.31
CA SER A 15 24.70 0.03 6.35
C SER A 15 24.31 -0.71 5.07
N ALA A 16 24.03 -2.02 5.18
CA ALA A 16 23.46 -2.81 4.10
C ALA A 16 22.10 -2.22 3.65
N PRO A 17 21.71 -2.37 2.36
CA PRO A 17 20.42 -1.90 1.89
C PRO A 17 19.33 -2.62 2.69
N ALA A 18 18.48 -1.83 3.36
CA ALA A 18 17.35 -2.34 4.13
C ALA A 18 16.39 -3.07 3.17
N HIS A 19 16.52 -4.40 3.10
CA HIS A 19 15.46 -5.22 2.55
C HIS A 19 14.29 -5.08 3.52
N ALA A 20 13.13 -4.68 3.01
CA ALA A 20 11.92 -4.59 3.82
C ALA A 20 11.72 -5.93 4.53
N GLN A 21 11.79 -5.93 5.85
CA GLN A 21 11.54 -7.11 6.67
C GLN A 21 10.21 -7.70 6.22
N ALA A 22 10.18 -8.99 5.88
CA ALA A 22 8.95 -9.66 5.48
C ALA A 22 7.91 -9.45 6.58
N ALA A 23 6.85 -8.70 6.27
CA ALA A 23 5.83 -8.38 7.25
C ALA A 23 5.09 -9.67 7.63
N SER A 24 5.02 -9.96 8.92
CA SER A 24 4.24 -11.08 9.45
C SER A 24 2.75 -10.73 9.41
N GLY A 25 1.91 -11.65 8.95
CA GLY A 25 0.46 -11.45 8.86
C GLY A 25 -0.15 -12.13 7.64
N LYS A 26 -1.48 -12.03 7.51
CA LYS A 26 -2.22 -12.50 6.35
C LYS A 26 -2.45 -11.35 5.38
N THR A 27 -2.41 -11.65 4.08
CA THR A 27 -3.00 -10.77 3.07
C THR A 27 -4.51 -10.97 3.09
N GLU A 28 -5.26 -9.87 3.21
CA GLU A 28 -6.72 -9.88 3.05
C GLU A 28 -7.05 -9.31 1.68
N LEU A 29 -7.99 -9.95 0.96
CA LEU A 29 -8.45 -9.51 -0.35
C LEU A 29 -9.97 -9.42 -0.35
N TYR A 30 -10.48 -8.30 -0.83
CA TYR A 30 -11.89 -8.05 -1.05
C TYR A 30 -12.10 -7.69 -2.52
N TRP A 31 -13.03 -8.38 -3.16
CA TRP A 31 -13.40 -8.13 -4.55
C TRP A 31 -14.68 -7.29 -4.61
N PHE A 32 -14.62 -6.14 -5.29
CA PHE A 32 -15.76 -5.26 -5.48
C PHE A 32 -16.60 -5.65 -6.72
N GLY A 33 -16.04 -6.43 -7.64
CA GLY A 33 -16.60 -6.65 -8.97
C GLY A 33 -15.67 -6.12 -10.06
N GLN A 34 -15.84 -6.62 -11.29
CA GLN A 34 -14.95 -6.31 -12.43
C GLN A 34 -13.46 -6.47 -12.03
N ALA A 35 -12.63 -5.46 -12.26
CA ALA A 35 -11.23 -5.41 -11.86
C ALA A 35 -10.99 -4.75 -10.49
N GLY A 36 -12.07 -4.39 -9.78
CA GLY A 36 -11.99 -3.65 -8.52
C GLY A 36 -11.62 -4.53 -7.32
N PHE A 37 -10.52 -4.21 -6.65
CA PHE A 37 -10.06 -4.92 -5.44
C PHE A 37 -9.66 -3.96 -4.32
N LYS A 38 -9.87 -4.40 -3.07
CA LYS A 38 -9.20 -3.87 -1.88
C LYS A 38 -8.32 -4.94 -1.28
N ILE A 39 -7.05 -4.63 -1.11
CA ILE A 39 -6.03 -5.51 -0.55
C ILE A 39 -5.51 -4.90 0.74
N LYS A 40 -5.45 -5.69 1.79
CA LYS A 40 -4.71 -5.33 3.01
C LYS A 40 -3.45 -6.17 3.06
N SER A 41 -2.29 -5.52 3.02
CA SER A 41 -1.01 -6.21 3.09
C SER A 41 -0.74 -6.73 4.50
N PRO A 42 0.16 -7.72 4.67
CA PRO A 42 0.59 -8.16 6.01
C PRO A 42 1.15 -7.01 6.86
N GLY A 43 1.76 -6.00 6.24
CA GLY A 43 2.24 -4.77 6.91
C GLY A 43 1.15 -3.73 7.20
N GLY A 44 -0.13 -4.09 7.03
CA GLY A 44 -1.29 -3.25 7.35
C GLY A 44 -1.57 -2.10 6.38
N LYS A 45 -0.99 -2.12 5.17
CA LYS A 45 -1.29 -1.11 4.13
C LYS A 45 -2.56 -1.50 3.38
N THR A 46 -3.44 -0.53 3.14
CA THR A 46 -4.65 -0.71 2.33
C THR A 46 -4.39 -0.24 0.90
N ILE A 47 -4.53 -1.13 -0.07
CA ILE A 47 -4.36 -0.85 -1.49
C ILE A 47 -5.72 -1.02 -2.17
N VAL A 48 -6.13 -0.05 -2.98
CA VAL A 48 -7.31 -0.17 -3.85
C VAL A 48 -6.85 -0.18 -5.30
N ILE A 49 -7.44 -1.07 -6.10
CA ILE A 49 -7.13 -1.23 -7.52
C ILE A 49 -8.42 -1.06 -8.31
N ASP A 50 -8.37 -0.27 -9.39
CA ASP A 50 -9.45 -0.06 -10.38
C ASP A 50 -10.81 0.27 -9.74
N PRO A 51 -10.96 1.47 -9.15
CA PRO A 51 -12.06 1.81 -8.24
C PRO A 51 -13.36 2.17 -9.00
N TRP A 52 -13.94 1.26 -9.79
CA TRP A 52 -15.28 1.46 -10.35
C TRP A 52 -16.38 1.05 -9.37
N LEU A 53 -16.55 1.84 -8.31
CA LEU A 53 -17.37 1.51 -7.15
C LEU A 53 -18.81 2.01 -7.33
N THR A 54 -19.01 3.31 -7.54
CA THR A 54 -20.36 3.91 -7.61
C THR A 54 -21.13 3.43 -8.84
N GLY A 55 -20.43 3.25 -9.98
CA GLY A 55 -21.01 2.75 -11.23
C GLY A 55 -20.96 1.23 -11.41
N GLY A 56 -20.17 0.50 -10.61
CA GLY A 56 -19.95 -0.92 -10.79
C GLY A 56 -21.20 -1.77 -10.51
N PRO A 57 -21.61 -2.70 -11.39
CA PRO A 57 -22.86 -3.43 -11.22
C PRO A 57 -22.86 -4.34 -9.98
N LYS A 58 -21.69 -4.94 -9.67
CA LYS A 58 -21.53 -5.89 -8.57
C LYS A 58 -21.00 -5.26 -7.28
N THR A 59 -20.73 -3.96 -7.27
CA THR A 59 -20.20 -3.26 -6.09
C THR A 59 -21.17 -3.39 -4.91
N PRO A 60 -20.70 -3.84 -3.74
CA PRO A 60 -21.53 -3.92 -2.55
C PRO A 60 -22.09 -2.55 -2.12
N ALA A 61 -23.31 -2.55 -1.59
CA ALA A 61 -24.08 -1.34 -1.33
C ALA A 61 -23.34 -0.22 -0.56
N PRO A 62 -22.56 -0.50 0.52
CA PRO A 62 -21.87 0.56 1.26
C PRO A 62 -20.94 1.40 0.38
N TYR A 63 -20.20 0.76 -0.52
CA TYR A 63 -19.23 1.43 -1.39
C TYR A 63 -19.86 2.12 -2.59
N LYS A 64 -21.11 1.77 -2.94
CA LYS A 64 -21.87 2.44 -4.01
C LYS A 64 -22.38 3.82 -3.56
N THR A 65 -22.76 3.94 -2.30
CA THR A 65 -23.41 5.13 -1.76
C THR A 65 -22.45 6.04 -1.00
N ASP A 66 -21.38 5.47 -0.47
CA ASP A 66 -20.41 6.18 0.36
C ASP A 66 -19.00 5.66 0.11
N ILE A 67 -18.22 6.42 -0.67
CA ILE A 67 -16.83 6.06 -0.97
C ILE A 67 -15.94 6.08 0.29
N SER A 68 -16.33 6.83 1.33
CA SER A 68 -15.59 6.87 2.59
C SER A 68 -15.64 5.53 3.35
N ALA A 69 -16.58 4.64 2.99
CA ALA A 69 -16.63 3.26 3.50
C ALA A 69 -15.39 2.43 3.15
N LEU A 70 -14.57 2.87 2.17
CA LEU A 70 -13.25 2.28 1.92
C LEU A 70 -12.31 2.41 3.13
N GLY A 71 -12.52 3.44 3.97
CA GLY A 71 -11.60 3.83 5.02
C GLY A 71 -10.31 4.43 4.45
N LYS A 72 -9.24 4.37 5.23
CA LYS A 72 -7.91 4.83 4.79
C LYS A 72 -7.39 3.94 3.64
N VAL A 73 -7.05 4.58 2.52
CA VAL A 73 -6.36 3.98 1.38
C VAL A 73 -4.93 4.52 1.35
N ASP A 74 -3.94 3.62 1.46
CA ASP A 74 -2.52 3.97 1.41
C ASP A 74 -2.02 4.11 -0.03
N LEU A 75 -2.63 3.36 -0.96
CA LEU A 75 -2.25 3.36 -2.36
C LEU A 75 -3.48 3.08 -3.23
N LEU A 76 -3.68 3.92 -4.25
CA LEU A 76 -4.65 3.70 -5.31
C LEU A 76 -3.88 3.36 -6.59
N LEU A 77 -4.27 2.27 -7.26
CA LEU A 77 -3.72 1.86 -8.54
C LEU A 77 -4.83 1.81 -9.58
N VAL A 78 -4.53 2.30 -10.78
CA VAL A 78 -5.42 2.20 -11.94
C VAL A 78 -4.62 1.55 -13.06
N THR A 79 -5.13 0.44 -13.59
CA THR A 79 -4.44 -0.33 -14.63
C THR A 79 -4.43 0.41 -15.98
N HIS A 80 -5.57 1.02 -16.35
CA HIS A 80 -5.73 1.85 -17.54
C HIS A 80 -6.99 2.72 -17.45
N ALA A 81 -7.14 3.67 -18.38
CA ALA A 81 -8.17 4.73 -18.30
C ALA A 81 -9.52 4.39 -18.96
N HIS A 82 -9.93 3.12 -18.98
CA HIS A 82 -11.31 2.79 -19.37
C HIS A 82 -12.25 2.95 -18.15
N VAL A 83 -13.51 3.32 -18.39
CA VAL A 83 -14.42 3.80 -17.32
C VAL A 83 -14.66 2.77 -16.21
N ASP A 84 -14.70 1.48 -16.56
CA ASP A 84 -14.88 0.36 -15.64
C ASP A 84 -13.59 -0.01 -14.86
N HIS A 85 -12.51 0.74 -15.07
CA HIS A 85 -11.27 0.68 -14.32
C HIS A 85 -10.99 1.99 -13.58
N ILE A 86 -10.94 3.13 -14.28
CA ILE A 86 -10.64 4.42 -13.64
C ILE A 86 -11.74 4.89 -12.69
N GLY A 87 -13.01 4.65 -13.05
CA GLY A 87 -14.17 4.82 -12.17
C GLY A 87 -14.15 6.07 -11.29
N ASP A 88 -14.09 5.84 -9.98
CA ASP A 88 -14.12 6.84 -8.91
C ASP A 88 -12.71 7.31 -8.47
N ALA A 89 -11.68 7.07 -9.28
CA ALA A 89 -10.37 7.67 -9.05
C ALA A 89 -10.43 9.22 -9.16
N PRO A 90 -9.60 9.96 -8.39
CA PRO A 90 -9.61 11.42 -8.37
C PRO A 90 -9.09 12.07 -9.65
#